data_AF-A0A7W0F199-F1
#
_entry.id   AF-A0A7W0F199-F1
#
_cell.length_a   1.000
_cell.length_b   1.000
_cell.length_c   1.000
_cell.angle_alpha   90.00
_cell.angle_beta   90.00
_cell.angle_gamma   90.00
#
_symmetry.space_group_name_H-M   'P 1'
#
loop_
_entity.id
_entity.type
_entity.pdbx_description
1 polymer ?
#
loop_
_entity_poly.entity_id
_entity_poly.type
_entity_poly.pdbx_seq_one_letter_code
_entity_poly.pdbx_strand_id
1 'polypeptide(L)' 'MTTIMPEGDAIRNAVQWISEKRQIDPKSSIQKLMDEAGLKFNLSPREQEFLSRFCREQG' A
#
# COMPACT_ATOMS: atom_id res chain seq x y z
N MET A 1 3.41 -17.43 -14.00
CA MET A 1 3.91 -16.82 -12.75
C MET A 1 2.68 -16.33 -11.99
N THR A 2 2.29 -17.06 -10.96
CA THR A 2 1.02 -16.85 -10.25
C THR A 2 1.17 -15.63 -9.36
N THR A 3 0.86 -14.45 -9.89
CA THR A 3 0.68 -13.27 -9.05
C THR A 3 -0.55 -13.55 -8.19
N ILE A 4 -0.29 -13.90 -6.93
CA ILE A 4 -1.30 -14.09 -5.90
C ILE A 4 -1.95 -12.73 -5.74
N MET A 5 -3.03 -12.48 -6.49
CA MET A 5 -3.83 -11.28 -6.35
C MET A 5 -4.69 -11.50 -5.10
N PRO A 6 -4.48 -10.77 -3.99
CA PRO A 6 -5.46 -10.80 -2.92
C PRO A 6 -6.71 -10.10 -3.46
N GLU A 7 -7.88 -10.70 -3.25
CA GLU A 7 -9.22 -10.26 -3.68
C GLU A 7 -9.67 -8.91 -3.04
N GLY A 8 -8.75 -8.06 -2.58
CA GLY A 8 -9.03 -6.77 -1.98
C GLY A 8 -8.86 -5.62 -2.98
N ASP A 9 -9.96 -5.08 -3.48
CA ASP A 9 -9.92 -3.81 -4.23
C ASP A 9 -9.29 -2.69 -3.40
N ALA A 10 -9.52 -2.66 -2.08
CA ALA A 10 -8.94 -1.65 -1.19
C ALA A 10 -7.40 -1.70 -1.16
N ILE A 11 -6.79 -2.89 -1.05
CA ILE A 11 -5.32 -3.03 -1.09
C ILE A 11 -4.73 -2.59 -2.44
N ARG A 12 -5.40 -2.88 -3.55
CA ARG A 12 -4.98 -2.43 -4.88
C ARG A 12 -4.99 -0.91 -5.01
N ASN A 13 -6.09 -0.29 -4.61
CA ASN A 13 -6.22 1.17 -4.65
C ASN A 13 -5.19 1.85 -3.71
N ALA A 14 -4.93 1.25 -2.53
CA ALA A 14 -3.89 1.71 -1.62
C ALA A 14 -2.50 1.67 -2.26
N VAL A 15 -2.10 0.54 -2.86
CA VAL A 15 -0.79 0.40 -3.52
C VAL A 15 -0.64 1.36 -4.70
N GLN A 16 -1.69 1.52 -5.51
CA GLN A 16 -1.69 2.46 -6.62
C GLN A 16 -1.51 3.90 -6.12
N TRP A 17 -2.25 4.30 -5.10
CA TRP A 17 -2.15 5.63 -4.49
C TRP A 17 -0.76 5.89 -3.89
N ILE A 18 -0.17 4.91 -3.19
CA ILE A 18 1.20 5.01 -2.66
C ILE A 18 2.20 5.18 -3.79
N SER A 19 2.03 4.45 -4.91
CA SER A 19 2.91 4.53 -6.06
C SER A 19 2.85 5.91 -6.73
N GLU A 20 1.66 6.46 -6.93
CA GLU A 20 1.47 7.82 -7.45
C GLU A 20 2.06 8.87 -6.50
N LYS A 21 1.81 8.76 -5.20
CA LYS A 21 2.38 9.64 -4.18
C LYS A 21 3.91 9.57 -4.15
N ARG A 22 4.49 8.39 -4.35
CA ARG A 22 5.95 8.22 -4.42
C ARG A 22 6.55 8.83 -5.69
N GLN A 23 5.80 8.84 -6.80
CA GLN A 23 6.23 9.51 -8.02
C GLN A 23 6.24 11.04 -7.87
N ILE A 24 5.24 11.59 -7.17
CA ILE A 24 5.14 13.02 -6.90
C ILE A 24 6.14 13.45 -5.82
N ASP A 25 6.26 12.63 -4.77
CA ASP A 25 7.01 12.93 -3.56
C ASP A 25 7.92 11.75 -3.18
N PRO A 26 9.04 11.53 -3.91
CA PRO A 26 9.95 10.42 -3.67
C PRO A 26 10.69 10.51 -2.32
N LYS A 27 10.62 11.65 -1.64
CA LYS A 27 11.14 11.86 -0.28
C LYS A 27 10.14 11.51 0.82
N SER A 28 8.86 11.28 0.48
CA SER A 28 7.87 10.89 1.48
C SER A 28 8.12 9.46 1.95
N SER A 29 8.16 9.27 3.28
CA SER A 29 8.33 7.95 3.88
C SER A 29 7.19 7.03 3.47
N ILE A 30 7.53 5.86 2.93
CA ILE A 30 6.60 4.78 2.62
C ILE A 30 5.69 4.47 3.82
N GLN A 31 6.21 4.53 5.05
CA GLN A 31 5.40 4.39 6.27
C GLN A 31 4.26 5.40 6.40
N LYS A 32 4.48 6.67 6.06
CA LYS A 32 3.42 7.70 6.06
C LYS A 32 2.38 7.41 4.99
N LEU A 33 2.83 7.03 3.79
CA LEU A 33 1.92 6.72 2.69
C LEU A 33 1.07 5.48 2.99
N MET A 34 1.63 4.49 3.69
CA MET A 34 0.87 3.32 4.14
C MET A 34 -0.19 3.66 5.19
N ASP A 35 0.14 4.51 6.15
CA ASP A 35 -0.80 4.97 7.18
C ASP A 35 -1.96 5.77 6.55
N GLU A 36 -1.63 6.75 5.68
CA GLU A 36 -2.63 7.50 4.92
C GLU A 36 -3.49 6.59 4.04
N ALA A 37 -2.88 5.62 3.34
CA ALA A 37 -3.63 4.67 2.52
C ALA A 37 -4.52 3.76 3.38
N GLY A 38 -4.03 3.32 4.53
CA GLY A 38 -4.78 2.54 5.53
C GLY A 38 -6.08 3.22 5.93
N LEU A 39 -5.97 4.49 6.33
CA LEU A 39 -7.10 5.34 6.72
C LEU A 39 -7.99 5.68 5.53
N LYS A 40 -7.41 5.97 4.36
CA LYS A 40 -8.15 6.41 3.16
C LYS A 40 -8.98 5.30 2.55
N PHE A 41 -8.46 4.08 2.51
CA PHE A 41 -9.11 2.94 1.89
C PHE A 41 -9.80 2.02 2.90
N ASN A 42 -9.81 2.39 4.20
CA ASN A 42 -10.34 1.56 5.29
C ASN A 42 -9.82 0.12 5.22
N LEU A 43 -8.51 -0.02 5.08
CA LEU A 43 -7.86 -1.32 4.99
C LEU A 43 -8.13 -2.12 6.27
N SER A 44 -8.56 -3.36 6.11
CA SER A 44 -8.69 -4.29 7.23
C SER A 44 -7.32 -4.57 7.85
N PRO A 45 -7.23 -5.00 9.12
CA PRO A 45 -5.94 -5.35 9.74
C PRO A 45 -5.14 -6.37 8.92
N ARG A 46 -5.80 -7.32 8.24
CA ARG A 46 -5.16 -8.24 7.28
C ARG A 46 -4.54 -7.52 6.08
N GLU A 47 -5.22 -6.53 5.53
CA GLU A 47 -4.78 -5.78 4.36
C GLU A 47 -3.66 -4.79 4.74
N GLN A 48 -3.76 -4.12 5.88
CA GLN A 48 -2.69 -3.28 6.41
C GLN A 48 -1.41 -4.08 6.64
N GLU A 49 -1.50 -5.30 7.18
CA GLU A 49 -0.34 -6.18 7.38
C GLU A 49 0.29 -6.58 6.04
N PHE A 50 -0.53 -6.91 5.03
CA PHE A 50 -0.05 -7.21 3.68
C PHE A 50 0.63 -6.00 3.04
N LEU A 51 0.01 -4.82 3.11
CA LEU A 51 0.55 -3.55 2.60
C LEU A 51 1.91 -3.26 3.24
N SER A 52 1.97 -3.38 4.58
CA SER A 52 3.18 -3.15 5.38
C SER A 52 4.31 -4.09 4.97
N ARG A 53 4.00 -5.36 4.75
CA ARG A 53 4.98 -6.36 4.33
C ARG A 53 5.46 -6.10 2.90
N PHE A 54 4.55 -5.81 1.97
CA PHE A 54 4.87 -5.49 0.58
C PHE A 54 5.77 -4.26 0.47
N CYS A 55 5.41 -3.17 1.15
CA CYS A 55 6.17 -1.94 1.15
C CYS A 55 7.54 -2.06 1.85
N ARG A 56 7.66 -2.93 2.87
CA ARG A 56 8.94 -3.21 3.54
C ARG A 56 9.87 -4.09 2.69
N GLU A 57 9.32 -4.96 1.86
CA GLU A 57 10.09 -5.83 0.96
C GLU A 57 10.58 -5.07 -0.29
N GLN A 58 9.91 -3.97 -0.65
CA GLN A 58 10.20 -3.11 -1.82
C GLN A 58 11.06 -1.87 -1.49
N GLY A 59 11.55 -1.75 -0.25
CA GLY A 59 12.41 -0.65 0.23
C GLY A 59 13.86 -1.10 0.36
#